data_AF-A0AA92ER14-F1
#
_entry.id   AF-A0AA92ER14-F1
#
_cell.length_a   1.000
_cell.length_b   1.000
_cell.length_c   1.000
_cell.angle_alpha   90.00
_cell.angle_beta   90.00
_cell.angle_gamma   90.00
#
_symmetry.space_group_name_H-M   'P 1'
#
loop_
_entity.id
_entity.type
_entity.pdbx_description
1 polymer ?
#
loop_
_entity_poly.entity_id
_entity_poly.type
_entity_poly.pdbx_seq_one_letter_code
_entity_poly.pdbx_strand_id
1 'polypeptide(L)'
;MLHRYFVLAIALVAVLVGVQVPNFITQYQQRLDSQLTEAMVYYKEYQLIADKYLNGDMNALIQMHEESDNPVFKDEAIPLRELIRRVDLYRHEQQQLQQGYLKQLWFVATEANREMVDNTWRAYSFNVPLTRQAVFSGVIAALLAVLLFDGCIGGCKLAYRRFRRKRHQPHRHAKS
;
A
#
# COMPACT_ATOMS: atom_id res chain seq x y z
N MET A 1 -25.36 -26.00 -14.73
CA MET A 1 -25.72 -24.56 -14.90
C MET A 1 -25.31 -23.73 -13.68
N LEU A 2 -25.78 -24.04 -12.45
CA LEU A 2 -25.54 -23.24 -11.23
C LEU A 2 -24.05 -22.93 -10.93
N HIS A 3 -23.16 -23.90 -11.15
CA HIS A 3 -21.71 -23.72 -10.97
C HIS A 3 -21.13 -22.59 -11.82
N ARG A 4 -21.58 -22.42 -13.07
CA ARG A 4 -21.07 -21.36 -13.96
C ARG A 4 -21.45 -19.97 -13.45
N TYR A 5 -22.67 -19.83 -12.93
CA TYR A 5 -23.12 -18.58 -12.33
C TYR A 5 -22.38 -18.25 -11.02
N PHE A 6 -22.05 -19.26 -10.22
CA PHE A 6 -21.27 -19.07 -8.99
C PHE A 6 -19.83 -18.61 -9.29
N VAL A 7 -19.18 -19.20 -10.30
CA VAL A 7 -17.86 -18.76 -10.76
C VAL A 7 -17.90 -17.32 -11.28
N LEU A 8 -18.94 -16.95 -12.05
CA LEU A 8 -19.12 -15.58 -12.51
C LEU A 8 -19.30 -14.60 -11.35
N ALA A 9 -20.08 -14.97 -10.32
CA ALA A 9 -20.25 -14.14 -9.13
C ALA A 9 -18.92 -13.95 -8.37
N ILE A 10 -18.14 -15.01 -8.18
CA ILE A 10 -16.80 -14.93 -7.57
C ILE A 10 -15.87 -14.05 -8.40
N ALA A 11 -15.86 -14.22 -9.72
CA ALA A 11 -15.04 -13.42 -10.61
C ALA A 11 -15.38 -11.93 -10.50
N LEU A 12 -16.67 -11.59 -10.45
CA LEU A 12 -17.12 -10.20 -10.30
C LEU A 12 -16.66 -9.60 -8.97
N VAL A 13 -16.81 -10.33 -7.86
CA VAL A 13 -16.32 -9.89 -6.54
C VAL A 13 -14.80 -9.73 -6.56
N ALA A 14 -14.07 -10.66 -7.18
CA ALA A 14 -12.62 -10.59 -7.30
C ALA A 14 -12.16 -9.38 -8.13
N VAL A 15 -12.87 -9.02 -9.20
CA VAL A 15 -12.59 -7.77 -9.94
C VAL A 15 -12.77 -6.56 -9.03
N LEU A 16 -13.88 -6.49 -8.29
CA LEU A 16 -14.17 -5.37 -7.40
C LEU A 16 -13.10 -5.20 -6.32
N VAL A 17 -12.63 -6.31 -5.75
CA VAL A 17 -11.51 -6.32 -4.78
C VAL A 17 -10.20 -5.91 -5.45
N GLY A 18 -9.91 -6.43 -6.66
CA GLY A 18 -8.69 -6.12 -7.39
C GLY A 18 -8.56 -4.63 -7.71
N VAL A 19 -9.66 -3.97 -8.09
CA VAL A 19 -9.71 -2.53 -8.38
C VAL A 19 -9.43 -1.67 -7.14
N GLN A 20 -9.63 -2.19 -5.93
CA GLN A 20 -9.35 -1.44 -4.70
C GLN A 20 -7.86 -1.14 -4.51
N VAL A 21 -6.98 -2.02 -5.00
CA VAL A 21 -5.54 -1.87 -4.83
C VAL A 21 -5.00 -0.56 -5.45
N PRO A 22 -5.24 -0.27 -6.74
CA PRO A 22 -4.83 1.00 -7.32
C PRO A 22 -5.60 2.19 -6.76
N ASN A 23 -6.88 2.01 -6.37
CA ASN A 23 -7.64 3.07 -5.70
C ASN A 23 -6.96 3.51 -4.39
N PHE A 24 -6.52 2.54 -3.59
CA PHE A 24 -5.78 2.79 -2.36
C PHE A 24 -4.47 3.53 -2.63
N ILE A 25 -3.68 3.10 -3.62
CA ILE A 25 -2.43 3.79 -3.99
C ILE A 25 -2.70 5.23 -4.41
N THR A 26 -3.73 5.47 -5.23
CA THR A 26 -4.08 6.84 -5.66
C THR A 26 -4.49 7.71 -4.48
N GLN A 27 -5.30 7.20 -3.55
CA GLN A 27 -5.69 7.96 -2.36
C GLN A 27 -4.52 8.21 -1.41
N TYR A 28 -3.61 7.24 -1.28
CA TYR A 28 -2.37 7.39 -0.53
C TYR A 28 -1.49 8.51 -1.12
N GLN A 29 -1.27 8.49 -2.44
CA GLN A 29 -0.52 9.54 -3.16
C GLN A 29 -1.13 10.92 -2.94
N GLN A 30 -2.45 11.06 -3.12
CA GLN A 30 -3.15 12.33 -2.94
C GLN A 30 -2.98 12.88 -1.51
N ARG A 31 -3.04 12.00 -0.50
CA ARG A 31 -2.88 12.40 0.88
C ARG A 31 -1.44 12.82 1.19
N LEU A 32 -0.46 12.04 0.72
CA LEU A 32 0.94 12.38 0.85
C LEU A 32 1.24 13.74 0.19
N ASP A 33 0.77 13.95 -1.03
CA ASP A 33 0.95 15.22 -1.77
C ASP A 33 0.32 16.40 -1.02
N SER A 34 -0.87 16.21 -0.44
CA SER A 34 -1.53 17.23 0.37
C SER A 34 -0.71 17.61 1.61
N GLN A 35 -0.27 16.61 2.38
CA GLN A 35 0.51 16.84 3.60
C GLN A 35 1.90 17.42 3.30
N LEU A 36 2.53 16.97 2.21
CA LEU A 36 3.80 17.55 1.76
C LEU A 36 3.61 19.00 1.31
N THR A 37 2.53 19.30 0.58
CA THR A 37 2.23 20.67 0.14
C THR A 37 2.04 21.60 1.33
N GLU A 38 1.30 21.16 2.36
CA GLU A 38 1.10 21.91 3.60
C GLU A 38 2.41 22.13 4.36
N ALA A 39 3.19 21.07 4.60
CA ALA A 39 4.48 21.18 5.28
C ALA A 39 5.47 22.07 4.49
N MET A 40 5.41 22.04 3.16
CA MET A 40 6.25 22.87 2.29
C MET A 40 5.97 24.37 2.39
N VAL A 41 4.78 24.79 2.85
CA VAL A 41 4.49 26.22 3.09
C VAL A 41 5.43 26.73 4.18
N TYR A 42 5.40 26.09 5.36
CA TYR A 42 6.27 26.47 6.48
C TYR A 42 7.74 26.22 6.20
N TYR A 43 8.09 25.09 5.55
CA TYR A 43 9.48 24.79 5.21
C TYR A 43 10.12 25.89 4.36
N LYS A 44 9.39 26.45 3.39
CA LYS A 44 9.90 27.53 2.52
C LYS A 44 10.18 28.81 3.29
N GLU A 45 9.36 29.14 4.28
CA GLU A 45 9.57 30.33 5.10
C GLU A 45 10.88 30.23 5.89
N TYR A 46 11.14 29.07 6.51
CA TYR A 46 12.42 28.81 7.18
C TYR A 46 13.59 28.73 6.19
N GLN A 47 13.39 28.15 4.99
CA GLN A 47 14.38 28.14 3.91
C GLN A 47 14.83 29.55 3.53
N LEU A 48 13.92 30.51 3.41
CA LEU A 48 14.29 31.90 3.12
C LEU A 48 15.15 32.52 4.22
N ILE A 49 14.91 32.16 5.49
CA ILE A 49 15.72 32.62 6.62
C ILE A 49 17.12 32.00 6.55
N ALA A 50 17.21 30.69 6.31
CA ALA A 50 18.51 30.01 6.16
C ALA A 50 19.28 30.52 4.93
N ASP A 51 18.61 30.76 3.81
CA ASP A 51 19.21 31.31 2.59
C ASP A 51 19.83 32.70 2.87
N LYS A 52 19.16 33.50 3.70
CA LYS A 52 19.60 34.86 4.03
C LYS A 52 20.76 34.89 5.03
N TYR A 53 20.77 34.01 6.03
CA TYR A 53 21.70 34.11 7.17
C TYR A 53 22.69 32.95 7.31
N LEU A 54 22.43 31.82 6.66
CA LEU A 54 23.11 30.54 6.88
C LEU A 54 23.44 29.81 5.57
N ASN A 55 23.57 30.54 4.46
CA ASN A 55 23.87 29.99 3.12
C ASN A 55 22.90 28.88 2.65
N GLY A 56 21.68 28.88 3.16
CA GLY A 56 20.64 27.89 2.84
C GLY A 56 20.73 26.59 3.62
N ASP A 57 21.64 26.48 4.59
CA ASP A 57 21.76 25.28 5.43
C ASP A 57 20.70 25.28 6.54
N MET A 58 19.70 24.41 6.36
CA MET A 58 18.60 24.26 7.31
C MET A 58 19.03 23.55 8.61
N ASN A 59 20.07 22.72 8.57
CA ASN A 59 20.61 22.11 9.78
C ASN A 59 21.38 23.13 10.61
N ALA A 60 22.09 24.04 9.95
CA ALA A 60 22.70 25.19 10.63
C ALA A 60 21.63 26.08 11.29
N LEU A 61 20.45 26.21 10.68
CA LEU A 61 19.34 26.97 11.27
C LEU A 61 18.86 26.34 12.58
N ILE A 62 18.68 25.01 12.58
CA ILE A 62 18.34 24.27 13.80
C ILE A 62 19.43 24.42 14.85
N GLN A 63 20.70 24.21 14.47
CA GLN A 63 21.82 24.28 15.40
C GLN A 63 21.89 25.67 16.07
N MET A 64 21.68 26.73 15.29
CA MET A 64 21.63 28.10 15.81
C MET A 64 20.50 28.31 16.84
N HIS A 65 19.34 27.67 16.65
CA HIS A 65 18.23 27.73 17.61
C HIS A 65 18.55 26.93 18.89
N GLU A 66 19.18 25.75 18.76
CA GLU A 66 19.54 24.86 19.87
C GLU A 66 20.66 25.42 20.76
N GLU A 67 21.62 26.10 20.15
CA GLU A 67 22.75 26.73 20.86
C GLU A 67 22.39 28.11 21.42
N SER A 68 21.20 28.63 21.14
CA SER A 68 20.77 29.95 21.59
C SER A 68 20.65 30.04 23.12
N ASP A 69 21.09 31.15 23.70
CA ASP A 69 20.89 31.42 25.14
C ASP A 69 19.41 31.69 25.49
N ASN A 70 18.58 32.00 24.50
CA ASN A 70 17.15 32.22 24.71
C ASN A 70 16.39 30.88 24.77
N PRO A 71 15.69 30.57 25.88
CA PRO A 71 14.92 29.33 26.01
C PRO A 71 13.82 29.18 24.94
N VAL A 72 13.24 30.30 24.46
CA VAL A 72 12.22 30.26 23.40
C VAL A 72 12.79 29.72 22.10
N PHE A 73 13.99 30.16 21.70
CA PHE A 73 14.62 29.66 20.47
C PHE A 73 15.04 28.19 20.60
N LYS A 74 15.50 27.76 21.79
CA LYS A 74 15.77 26.35 22.06
C LYS A 74 14.52 25.49 21.89
N ASP A 75 13.39 25.94 22.42
CA ASP A 75 12.12 25.21 22.30
C ASP A 75 11.60 25.20 20.85
N GLU A 76 11.83 26.25 20.06
CA GLU A 76 11.48 26.32 18.63
C GLU A 76 12.30 25.36 17.75
N ALA A 77 13.50 24.95 18.17
CA ALA A 77 14.30 23.98 17.42
C ALA A 77 13.62 22.61 17.29
N ILE A 78 12.84 22.20 18.29
CA ILE A 78 12.15 20.90 18.33
C ILE A 78 11.10 20.79 17.20
N PRO A 79 10.10 21.68 17.08
CA PRO A 79 9.14 21.63 15.99
C PRO A 79 9.78 21.90 14.62
N LEU A 80 10.82 22.74 14.54
CA LEU A 80 11.56 22.95 13.29
C LEU A 80 12.25 21.67 12.79
N ARG A 81 12.91 20.95 13.69
CA ARG A 81 13.54 19.65 13.39
C ARG A 81 12.52 18.62 12.91
N GLU A 82 11.36 18.57 13.55
CA GLU A 82 10.29 17.67 13.13
C GLU A 82 9.71 18.05 11.76
N LEU A 83 9.57 19.34 11.46
CA LEU A 83 9.13 19.82 10.15
C LEU A 83 10.07 19.36 9.02
N ILE A 84 11.38 19.56 9.18
CA ILE A 84 12.37 19.12 8.17
C ILE A 84 12.30 17.61 7.98
N ARG A 85 12.35 16.85 9.09
CA ARG A 85 12.29 15.39 9.04
C ARG A 85 11.05 14.91 8.30
N ARG A 86 9.88 15.51 8.54
CA ARG A 86 8.63 15.18 7.85
C ARG A 86 8.70 15.50 6.37
N VAL A 87 9.23 16.66 5.99
CA VAL A 87 9.38 17.04 4.58
C VAL A 87 10.32 16.07 3.85
N ASP A 88 11.44 15.71 4.46
CA ASP A 88 12.40 14.76 3.86
C ASP A 88 11.79 13.36 3.71
N LEU A 89 11.09 12.88 4.75
CA LEU A 89 10.35 11.62 4.69
C LEU A 89 9.32 11.65 3.55
N TYR A 90 8.48 12.68 3.49
CA TYR A 90 7.41 12.76 2.49
C TYR A 90 7.94 12.92 1.07
N ARG A 91 9.04 13.67 0.88
CA ARG A 91 9.72 13.74 -0.43
C ARG A 91 10.28 12.38 -0.84
N HIS A 92 10.89 11.65 0.08
CA HIS A 92 11.37 10.30 -0.20
C HIS A 92 10.22 9.38 -0.59
N GLU A 93 9.11 9.35 0.16
CA GLU A 93 7.94 8.55 -0.19
C GLU A 93 7.35 8.95 -1.55
N GLN A 94 7.28 10.25 -1.84
CA GLN A 94 6.77 10.75 -3.11
C GLN A 94 7.64 10.27 -4.28
N GLN A 95 8.96 10.25 -4.12
CA GLN A 95 9.88 9.71 -5.12
C GLN A 95 9.70 8.19 -5.32
N GLN A 96 9.50 7.42 -4.25
CA GLN A 96 9.21 5.98 -4.37
C GLN A 96 7.89 5.74 -5.10
N LEU A 97 6.89 6.59 -4.86
CA LEU A 97 5.58 6.52 -5.53
C LEU A 97 5.61 6.98 -6.99
N GLN A 98 6.64 7.69 -7.45
CA GLN A 98 6.79 8.02 -8.88
C GLN A 98 7.36 6.86 -9.71
N GLN A 99 7.78 5.77 -9.08
CA GLN A 99 8.30 4.59 -9.76
C GLN A 99 7.19 3.77 -10.45
N GLY A 100 7.58 2.71 -11.16
CA GLY A 100 6.61 1.83 -11.83
C GLY A 100 5.60 1.19 -10.85
N TYR A 101 4.40 0.87 -11.35
CA TYR A 101 3.26 0.37 -10.57
C TYR A 101 3.61 -0.81 -9.63
N LEU A 102 4.44 -1.77 -10.07
CA LEU A 102 4.85 -2.90 -9.22
C LEU A 102 5.71 -2.45 -8.02
N LYS A 103 6.56 -1.44 -8.22
CA LYS A 103 7.39 -0.90 -7.14
C LYS A 103 6.57 -0.08 -6.16
N GLN A 104 5.58 0.68 -6.64
CA GLN A 104 4.61 1.36 -5.80
C GLN A 104 3.86 0.36 -4.90
N LEU A 105 3.38 -0.75 -5.47
CA LEU A 105 2.72 -1.81 -4.73
C LEU A 105 3.62 -2.39 -3.63
N TRP A 106 4.86 -2.73 -3.99
CA TRP A 106 5.83 -3.27 -3.04
C TRP A 106 6.11 -2.28 -1.90
N PHE A 107 6.38 -1.02 -2.25
CA PHE A 107 6.65 0.05 -1.30
C PHE A 107 5.49 0.25 -0.34
N VAL A 108 4.26 0.40 -0.85
CA VAL A 108 3.05 0.57 -0.01
C VAL A 108 2.79 -0.64 0.88
N ALA A 109 3.12 -1.85 0.42
CA ALA A 109 2.94 -3.07 1.19
C ALA A 109 4.01 -3.30 2.29
N THR A 110 5.21 -2.73 2.15
CA THR A 110 6.37 -3.09 3.01
C THR A 110 7.02 -1.91 3.73
N GLU A 111 7.10 -0.75 3.09
CA GLU A 111 7.96 0.37 3.51
C GLU A 111 7.18 1.67 3.80
N ALA A 112 5.92 1.77 3.38
CA ALA A 112 5.10 2.96 3.63
C ALA A 112 4.90 3.25 5.12
N ASN A 113 4.88 4.54 5.48
CA ASN A 113 4.63 4.97 6.86
C ASN A 113 3.27 4.44 7.35
N ARG A 114 3.31 3.63 8.41
CA ARG A 114 2.12 3.00 9.02
C ARG A 114 1.10 4.01 9.50
N GLU A 115 1.54 5.19 9.95
CA GLU A 115 0.63 6.25 10.36
C GLU A 115 -0.15 6.79 9.16
N MET A 116 0.52 6.99 8.02
CA MET A 116 -0.13 7.44 6.78
C MET A 116 -1.06 6.36 6.23
N VAL A 117 -0.67 5.08 6.28
CA VAL A 117 -1.50 3.94 5.88
C VAL A 117 -2.77 3.84 6.73
N ASP A 118 -2.65 3.91 8.06
CA ASP A 118 -3.80 3.84 8.97
C ASP A 118 -4.73 5.05 8.82
N ASN A 119 -4.14 6.24 8.68
CA ASN A 119 -4.89 7.46 8.40
C ASN A 119 -5.63 7.38 7.05
N THR A 120 -5.01 6.79 6.03
CA THR A 120 -5.61 6.56 4.71
C THR A 120 -6.73 5.53 4.81
N TRP A 121 -6.56 4.47 5.59
CA TRP A 121 -7.59 3.47 5.84
C TRP A 121 -8.81 4.04 6.55
N ARG A 122 -8.61 4.89 7.57
CA ARG A 122 -9.69 5.56 8.31
C ARG A 122 -10.52 6.52 7.45
N ALA A 123 -9.89 7.16 6.47
CA ALA A 123 -10.55 8.08 5.54
C ALA A 123 -10.85 7.44 4.17
N TYR A 124 -10.69 6.12 4.05
CA TYR A 124 -10.77 5.43 2.77
C TYR A 124 -12.18 5.53 2.18
N SER A 125 -12.26 6.02 0.94
CA SER A 125 -13.51 6.04 0.20
C SER A 125 -13.52 4.95 -0.86
N PHE A 126 -14.58 4.13 -0.85
CA PHE A 126 -14.80 3.11 -1.86
C PHE A 126 -15.16 3.77 -3.19
N ASN A 127 -14.15 3.90 -4.06
CA ASN A 127 -14.32 4.37 -5.42
C ASN A 127 -13.91 3.25 -6.38
N VAL A 128 -14.58 3.20 -7.53
CA VAL A 128 -14.23 2.30 -8.63
C VAL A 128 -13.53 3.14 -9.70
N PRO A 129 -12.21 3.39 -9.57
CA PRO A 129 -11.48 4.13 -10.58
C PRO A 129 -11.45 3.33 -11.88
N LEU A 130 -11.95 3.92 -12.96
CA LEU A 130 -11.84 3.37 -14.32
C LEU A 130 -10.46 3.72 -14.91
N THR A 131 -9.39 3.23 -14.30
CA THR A 131 -8.01 3.43 -14.76
C THR A 131 -7.45 2.16 -15.40
N ARG A 132 -6.42 2.32 -16.25
CA ARG A 132 -5.73 1.17 -16.86
C ARG A 132 -5.19 0.20 -15.80
N GLN A 133 -4.66 0.73 -14.70
CA GLN A 133 -4.15 -0.06 -13.56
C GLN A 133 -5.27 -0.80 -12.82
N ALA A 134 -6.43 -0.17 -12.63
CA ALA A 134 -7.63 -0.82 -12.07
C ALA A 134 -8.11 -1.99 -12.93
N VAL A 135 -8.13 -1.83 -14.25
CA VAL A 135 -8.50 -2.92 -15.15
C VAL A 135 -7.50 -4.07 -15.06
N PHE A 136 -6.19 -3.81 -15.11
CA PHE A 136 -5.17 -4.86 -15.01
C PHE A 136 -5.22 -5.61 -13.67
N SER A 137 -5.30 -4.89 -12.55
CA SER A 137 -5.39 -5.50 -11.22
C SER A 137 -6.69 -6.28 -11.03
N GLY A 138 -7.82 -5.76 -11.51
CA GLY A 138 -9.11 -6.45 -11.51
C GLY A 138 -9.08 -7.75 -12.31
N VAL A 139 -8.50 -7.74 -13.52
CA VAL A 139 -8.36 -8.94 -14.36
C VAL A 139 -7.44 -9.98 -13.69
N ILE A 140 -6.29 -9.57 -13.16
CA ILE A 140 -5.38 -10.48 -12.46
C ILE A 140 -6.06 -11.10 -11.24
N ALA A 141 -6.78 -10.29 -10.44
CA ALA A 141 -7.52 -10.78 -9.29
C ALA A 141 -8.61 -11.78 -9.68
N ALA A 142 -9.35 -11.50 -10.77
CA ALA A 142 -10.37 -12.41 -11.29
C ALA A 142 -9.76 -13.75 -11.76
N LEU A 143 -8.66 -13.71 -12.50
CA LEU A 143 -7.96 -14.91 -12.96
C LEU A 143 -7.46 -15.76 -11.78
N LEU A 144 -6.86 -15.13 -10.78
CA LEU A 144 -6.41 -15.82 -9.56
C LEU A 144 -7.57 -16.45 -8.79
N ALA A 145 -8.69 -15.72 -8.63
CA ALA A 145 -9.86 -16.24 -7.94
C ALA A 145 -10.47 -17.46 -8.66
N VAL A 146 -10.57 -17.41 -9.99
CA VAL A 146 -11.07 -18.54 -10.79
C VAL A 146 -10.11 -19.73 -10.71
N LEU A 147 -8.80 -19.51 -10.83
CA LEU A 147 -7.79 -20.56 -10.70
C LEU A 147 -7.81 -21.23 -9.33
N LEU A 148 -7.92 -20.46 -8.25
CA LEU A 148 -8.03 -20.98 -6.89
C LEU A 148 -9.32 -21.79 -6.70
N PHE A 149 -10.44 -21.30 -7.25
CA PHE A 149 -11.71 -22.00 -7.16
C PHE A 149 -11.70 -23.34 -7.92
N ASP A 150 -11.23 -23.35 -9.17
CA ASP A 150 -11.11 -24.57 -9.97
C ASP A 150 -10.08 -25.52 -9.39
N GLY A 151 -8.97 -25.00 -8.85
CA GLY A 151 -7.95 -25.77 -8.13
C GLY A 151 -8.51 -26.45 -6.88
N CYS A 152 -9.28 -25.74 -6.06
CA CYS A 152 -9.96 -26.30 -4.88
C CYS A 152 -10.92 -27.43 -5.28
N ILE A 153 -11.72 -27.23 -6.33
CA ILE A 153 -12.67 -28.26 -6.80
C ILE A 153 -11.94 -29.47 -7.39
N GLY A 154 -10.88 -29.24 -8.18
CA GLY A 154 -10.04 -30.28 -8.75
C GLY A 154 -9.33 -31.10 -7.66
N GLY A 155 -8.78 -30.42 -6.65
CA GLY A 155 -8.16 -31.02 -5.47
C GLY A 155 -9.14 -31.88 -4.67
N CYS A 156 -10.33 -31.36 -4.39
CA CYS A 156 -11.41 -32.11 -3.71
C CYS A 156 -11.84 -33.35 -4.50
N LYS A 157 -11.97 -33.25 -5.83
CA LYS A 157 -12.30 -34.41 -6.69
C LYS A 157 -11.17 -35.44 -6.72
N LEU A 158 -9.91 -35.02 -6.76
CA LEU A 158 -8.75 -35.91 -6.70
C LEU A 158 -8.65 -36.62 -5.36
N ALA A 159 -8.86 -35.91 -4.25
CA ALA A 159 -8.91 -36.47 -2.90
C ALA A 159 -10.05 -37.48 -2.78
N TYR A 160 -11.25 -37.13 -3.25
CA TYR A 160 -12.42 -38.03 -3.25
C TYR A 160 -12.17 -39.29 -4.10
N ARG A 161 -11.57 -39.17 -5.29
CA ARG A 161 -11.20 -40.32 -6.12
C ARG A 161 -10.13 -41.19 -5.46
N ARG A 162 -9.15 -40.60 -4.76
CA ARG A 162 -8.14 -41.33 -3.99
C ARG A 162 -8.76 -42.10 -2.82
N PHE A 163 -9.65 -41.46 -2.06
CA PHE A 163 -10.38 -42.11 -0.96
C PHE A 163 -11.27 -43.25 -1.45
N ARG A 164 -11.96 -43.06 -2.58
CA ARG A 164 -12.84 -44.07 -3.17
C ARG A 164 -12.05 -45.25 -3.78
N ARG A 165 -10.87 -45.01 -4.39
CA ARG A 165 -9.97 -46.08 -4.86
C ARG A 165 -9.41 -46.93 -3.71
N LYS A 166 -9.03 -46.32 -2.57
CA LYS A 166 -8.60 -47.08 -1.38
C LYS A 166 -9.70 -47.98 -0.81
N ARG A 167 -10.98 -47.63 -1.00
CA ARG A 167 -12.13 -48.40 -0.51
C ARG A 167 -12.56 -49.55 -1.46
N HIS A 168 -11.93 -49.69 -2.64
CA HIS A 168 -12.25 -50.72 -3.64
C HIS A 168 -11.12 -51.74 -3.89
N GLN A 169 -10.16 -51.89 -2.97
CA GLN A 169 -9.37 -53.12 -2.85
C GLN A 169 -10.01 -54.04 -1.80
N PRO A 170 -11.02 -54.87 -2.14
CA PRO A 170 -11.35 -56.00 -1.30
C PRO A 170 -10.23 -57.04 -1.43
N HIS A 171 -9.72 -57.46 -0.28
CA HIS A 171 -8.82 -58.57 -0.03
C HIS A 171 -8.76 -59.65 -1.14
N ARG A 172 -7.76 -59.57 -2.01
CA ARG A 172 -7.17 -60.77 -2.64
C ARG A 172 -6.26 -61.39 -1.58
N HIS A 173 -6.75 -62.32 -0.78
CA HIS A 173 -5.96 -63.40 -0.18
C HIS A 173 -6.87 -64.40 0.54
N ALA A 174 -6.47 -65.66 0.44
CA ALA A 174 -7.00 -66.85 1.11
C ALA A 174 -8.24 -67.52 0.48
N LYS A 175 -7.99 -68.38 -0.51
CA LYS A 175 -8.40 -69.79 -0.40
C LYS A 175 -7.26 -70.66 -0.93
N SER A 176 -6.62 -71.34 0.01
CA SER A 176 -5.83 -72.55 -0.19
C SER A 176 -6.77 -73.73 -0.43
#